data_AF-A0A964ZAD5-F1
#
_entry.id   AF-A0A964ZAD5-F1
#
_cell.length_a   1.000
_cell.length_b   1.000
_cell.length_c   1.000
_cell.angle_alpha   90.00
_cell.angle_beta   90.00
_cell.angle_gamma   90.00
#
_symmetry.space_group_name_H-M   'P 1'
#
loop_
_entity.id
_entity.type
_entity.pdbx_description
1 polymer ?
#
loop_
_entity_poly.entity_id
_entity_poly.type
_entity_poly.pdbx_seq_one_letter_code
_entity_poly.pdbx_strand_id
1 'polypeptide(L)'
;MKNHPCRFIVIFIGILTATQILSADDLLPVNRPIVEVIDHYVAQKLSAAKVRPAPRADDATLVRRLYLDLAGRIPTPVEARDYVESKDAKKHEKLVEHLLASPEFVRHNANEFDALLANDNAEAGSVRAYLLEAFRENRAWDQMFQELVGGVEKSRSANNPEKYVSNRLKDRDSLTRDISSVFFGLNITCAQCHKHPYISSLTQDYFFGMREFFATSYEIQGNLVERKFVKVADFKAKSGKTVPIKMMFLDGSVVERETEKTAELDKAIAEETKAIQQFTKNFAKTKELPPVPPLRARAKLAEVALSEKNRDRFAQAIVNRLWYRFYGHGLVMRVDQLHAKNPASHPELLSWLARDLISHRYDLKRLIAGLVSSETYARSSTWPDYTMPARELFAVAHLRPLTPMQWSMSFGLANNPTLLKSGQNVEAREKALAGLEKSAQGMAKLFEYPREGMQISTGEAMWLSNDPGIQKSIGSGLVPSLMKIKDRKEQITEAVWTVLSRPARESELELFDNYLEKRKERPASALQHVLWAMINGAEFRFNH
;
A
#
# COMPACT_ATOMS: atom_id res chain seq x y z
N MET A 1 28.06 -23.44 -69.18
CA MET A 1 26.85 -22.95 -68.49
C MET A 1 27.17 -22.86 -67.00
N LYS A 2 27.15 -21.65 -66.44
CA LYS A 2 27.62 -21.35 -65.07
C LYS A 2 26.50 -21.57 -64.06
N ASN A 3 26.76 -22.34 -63.01
CA ASN A 3 25.91 -22.46 -61.82
C ASN A 3 26.14 -21.26 -60.89
N HIS A 4 25.09 -20.52 -60.56
CA HIS A 4 25.07 -19.52 -59.48
C HIS A 4 24.22 -20.06 -58.32
N PRO A 5 24.74 -20.13 -57.08
CA PRO A 5 23.91 -20.38 -55.91
C PRO A 5 23.32 -19.06 -55.38
N CYS A 6 22.00 -19.03 -55.23
CA CYS A 6 21.23 -17.91 -54.72
C CYS A 6 21.44 -17.77 -53.20
N ARG A 7 22.00 -16.64 -52.75
CA ARG A 7 22.11 -16.29 -51.32
C ARG A 7 20.78 -15.73 -50.82
N PHE A 8 20.15 -16.39 -49.85
CA PHE A 8 19.07 -15.79 -49.05
C PHE A 8 19.69 -14.84 -48.03
N ILE A 9 19.37 -13.55 -48.15
CA ILE A 9 19.66 -12.53 -47.13
C ILE A 9 18.50 -12.53 -46.15
N VAL A 10 18.73 -13.00 -44.92
CA VAL A 10 17.79 -12.82 -43.81
C VAL A 10 18.06 -11.45 -43.21
N ILE A 11 17.16 -10.49 -43.44
CA ILE A 11 17.19 -9.17 -42.80
C ILE A 11 16.58 -9.31 -41.40
N PHE A 12 17.42 -9.28 -40.37
CA PHE A 12 16.97 -9.07 -38.99
C PHE A 12 16.49 -7.63 -38.85
N ILE A 13 15.18 -7.42 -38.81
CA ILE A 13 14.60 -6.14 -38.37
C ILE A 13 14.66 -6.13 -36.85
N GLY A 14 15.74 -5.56 -36.31
CA GLY A 14 15.82 -5.23 -34.89
C GLY A 14 14.89 -4.05 -34.60
N ILE A 15 13.78 -4.30 -33.90
CA ILE A 15 12.97 -3.22 -33.31
C ILE A 15 13.76 -2.69 -32.10
N LEU A 16 14.54 -1.63 -32.33
CA LEU A 16 15.07 -0.78 -31.28
C LEU A 16 13.89 -0.01 -30.67
N THR A 17 13.33 -0.49 -29.56
CA THR A 17 12.49 0.36 -28.71
C THR A 17 13.41 1.37 -28.03
N ALA A 18 13.57 2.55 -28.64
CA ALA A 18 14.16 3.69 -27.97
C ALA A 18 13.27 4.03 -26.77
N THR A 19 13.83 4.00 -25.56
CA THR A 19 13.21 4.64 -24.40
C THR A 19 13.14 6.13 -24.67
N GLN A 20 11.97 6.61 -25.10
CA GLN A 20 11.71 8.05 -25.15
C GLN A 20 11.78 8.59 -23.73
N ILE A 21 12.69 9.55 -23.52
CA ILE A 21 12.68 10.41 -22.34
C ILE A 21 11.48 11.34 -22.57
N LEU A 22 10.39 11.12 -21.85
CA LEU A 22 9.22 12.01 -21.91
C LEU A 22 9.65 13.39 -21.38
N SER A 23 9.48 14.42 -22.20
CA SER A 23 9.71 15.80 -21.79
C SER A 23 8.47 16.35 -21.08
N ALA A 24 8.63 17.45 -20.34
CA ALA A 24 7.50 18.11 -19.68
C ALA A 24 6.45 18.62 -20.68
N ASP A 25 6.86 18.90 -21.92
CA ASP A 25 6.02 19.39 -23.02
C ASP A 25 5.15 18.28 -23.64
N ASP A 26 5.52 17.01 -23.44
CA ASP A 26 4.76 15.85 -23.91
C ASP A 26 3.60 15.48 -22.96
N LEU A 27 3.57 16.05 -21.76
CA LEU A 27 2.58 15.74 -20.72
C LEU A 27 1.48 16.81 -20.66
N LEU A 28 0.24 16.38 -20.37
CA LEU A 28 -0.85 17.30 -20.02
C LEU A 28 -0.43 18.33 -18.93
N PRO A 29 -0.99 19.54 -18.88
CA PRO A 29 -0.63 20.54 -17.86
C PRO A 29 -0.82 20.06 -16.42
N VAL A 30 0.03 20.51 -15.48
CA VAL A 30 0.00 20.09 -14.05
C VAL A 30 -1.26 20.55 -13.31
N ASN A 31 -1.90 21.63 -13.75
CA ASN A 31 -3.12 22.15 -13.14
C ASN A 31 -4.39 21.39 -13.55
N ARG A 32 -4.28 20.35 -14.39
CA ARG A 32 -5.43 19.52 -14.75
C ARG A 32 -5.90 18.70 -13.54
N PRO A 33 -7.21 18.50 -13.36
CA PRO A 33 -7.72 17.56 -12.37
C PRO A 33 -7.16 16.16 -12.60
N ILE A 34 -6.74 15.48 -11.53
CA ILE A 34 -6.20 14.11 -11.59
C ILE A 34 -7.14 13.17 -12.35
N VAL A 35 -8.45 13.30 -12.10
CA VAL A 35 -9.53 12.53 -12.74
C VAL A 35 -9.46 12.63 -14.27
N GLU A 36 -9.41 13.86 -14.80
CA GLU A 36 -9.33 14.10 -16.26
C GLU A 36 -8.09 13.44 -16.87
N VAL A 37 -6.96 13.51 -16.17
CA VAL A 37 -5.68 12.97 -16.67
C VAL A 37 -5.65 11.45 -16.68
N ILE A 38 -6.17 10.82 -15.62
CA ILE A 38 -6.31 9.36 -15.54
C ILE A 38 -7.15 8.88 -16.73
N ASP A 39 -8.34 9.44 -16.88
CA ASP A 39 -9.28 8.96 -17.89
C ASP A 39 -8.79 9.28 -19.31
N HIS A 40 -8.07 10.38 -19.51
CA HIS A 40 -7.41 10.70 -20.78
C HIS A 40 -6.39 9.64 -21.20
N TYR A 41 -5.37 9.37 -20.38
CA TYR A 41 -4.30 8.46 -20.78
C TYR A 41 -4.77 6.99 -20.85
N VAL A 42 -5.69 6.58 -19.98
CA VAL A 42 -6.29 5.25 -20.06
C VAL A 42 -7.14 5.11 -21.33
N ALA A 43 -7.97 6.11 -21.67
CA ALA A 43 -8.75 6.10 -22.91
C ALA A 43 -7.86 6.08 -24.16
N GLN A 44 -6.75 6.82 -24.15
CA GLN A 44 -5.76 6.80 -25.24
C GLN A 44 -5.22 5.38 -25.46
N LYS A 45 -4.83 4.68 -24.39
CA LYS A 45 -4.30 3.31 -24.48
C LYS A 45 -5.35 2.31 -24.96
N LEU A 46 -6.57 2.41 -24.44
CA LEU A 46 -7.70 1.58 -24.86
C LEU A 46 -8.03 1.76 -26.34
N SER A 47 -8.04 3.01 -26.82
CA SER A 47 -8.27 3.33 -28.22
C SER A 47 -7.19 2.72 -29.12
N ALA A 48 -5.92 2.86 -28.75
CA ALA A 48 -4.80 2.24 -29.47
C ALA A 48 -4.90 0.71 -29.50
N ALA A 49 -5.37 0.09 -28.41
CA ALA A 49 -5.60 -1.35 -28.31
C ALA A 49 -6.93 -1.82 -28.95
N LYS A 50 -7.78 -0.90 -29.40
CA LYS A 50 -9.14 -1.17 -29.90
C LYS A 50 -10.02 -1.94 -28.91
N VAL A 51 -9.83 -1.70 -27.61
CA VAL A 51 -10.61 -2.31 -26.54
C VAL A 51 -11.62 -1.30 -26.01
N ARG A 52 -12.90 -1.69 -25.94
CA ARG A 52 -13.93 -0.87 -25.28
C ARG A 52 -13.87 -1.13 -23.78
N PRO A 53 -13.89 -0.12 -22.91
CA PRO A 53 -13.93 -0.37 -21.46
C PRO A 53 -15.27 -0.98 -21.03
N ALA A 54 -15.25 -1.68 -19.90
CA ALA A 54 -16.45 -2.11 -19.19
C ALA A 54 -17.30 -0.88 -18.81
N PRO A 55 -18.63 -1.04 -18.73
CA PRO A 55 -19.49 0.04 -18.25
C PRO A 55 -19.14 0.41 -16.81
N ARG A 56 -19.62 1.57 -16.37
CA ARG A 56 -19.59 1.95 -14.96
C ARG A 56 -20.31 0.89 -14.12
N ALA A 57 -19.76 0.58 -12.95
CA ALA A 57 -20.40 -0.29 -11.98
C ALA A 57 -21.68 0.35 -11.42
N ASP A 58 -22.61 -0.48 -10.95
CA ASP A 58 -23.81 0.02 -10.27
C ASP A 58 -23.48 0.70 -8.93
N ASP A 59 -24.43 1.47 -8.40
CA ASP A 59 -24.21 2.25 -7.19
C ASP A 59 -23.91 1.39 -5.96
N ALA A 60 -24.49 0.19 -5.88
CA ALA A 60 -24.26 -0.74 -4.76
C ALA A 60 -22.81 -1.26 -4.75
N THR A 61 -22.29 -1.58 -5.94
CA THR A 61 -20.89 -1.95 -6.14
C THR A 61 -19.97 -0.78 -5.79
N LEU A 62 -20.28 0.43 -6.30
CA LEU A 62 -19.44 1.61 -6.07
C LEU A 62 -19.38 2.02 -4.60
N VAL A 63 -20.51 2.05 -3.89
CA VAL A 63 -20.51 2.40 -2.45
C VAL A 63 -19.71 1.38 -1.65
N ARG A 64 -19.89 0.09 -1.92
CA ARG A 64 -19.11 -0.96 -1.26
C ARG A 64 -17.61 -0.78 -1.53
N ARG A 65 -17.23 -0.56 -2.78
CA ARG A 65 -15.84 -0.38 -3.19
C ARG A 65 -15.18 0.81 -2.51
N LEU A 66 -15.87 1.95 -2.46
CA LEU A 66 -15.38 3.17 -1.79
C LEU A 66 -15.21 2.98 -0.28
N TYR A 67 -16.17 2.35 0.39
CA TYR A 67 -16.05 2.09 1.84
C TYR A 67 -14.91 1.12 2.14
N LEU A 68 -14.71 0.08 1.33
CA LEU A 68 -13.58 -0.83 1.50
C LEU A 68 -12.25 -0.11 1.30
N ASP A 69 -12.12 0.69 0.25
CA ASP A 69 -10.87 1.35 -0.13
C ASP A 69 -10.51 2.57 0.72
N LEU A 70 -11.52 3.32 1.19
CA LEU A 70 -11.32 4.54 1.96
C LEU A 70 -11.53 4.35 3.46
N ALA A 71 -12.46 3.49 3.89
CA ALA A 71 -12.79 3.27 5.30
C ALA A 71 -12.34 1.91 5.84
N GLY A 72 -11.84 1.01 4.99
CA GLY A 72 -11.33 -0.29 5.42
C GLY A 72 -12.40 -1.27 5.91
N ARG A 73 -13.65 -1.08 5.50
CA ARG A 73 -14.80 -1.92 5.89
C ARG A 73 -15.91 -1.83 4.86
N ILE A 74 -16.89 -2.73 4.92
CA ILE A 74 -18.16 -2.57 4.18
C ILE A 74 -18.98 -1.38 4.73
N PRO A 75 -19.87 -0.76 3.92
CA PRO A 75 -20.85 0.19 4.42
C PRO A 75 -21.86 -0.51 5.36
N THR A 76 -22.46 0.24 6.27
CA THR A 76 -23.67 -0.19 6.96
C THR A 76 -24.85 -0.24 5.99
N PRO A 77 -25.94 -0.98 6.29
CA PRO A 77 -27.14 -1.00 5.44
C PRO A 77 -27.68 0.39 5.12
N VAL A 78 -27.68 1.29 6.11
CA VAL A 78 -28.16 2.67 5.95
C VAL A 78 -27.24 3.46 5.02
N GLU A 79 -25.93 3.44 5.26
CA GLU A 79 -24.95 4.11 4.39
C GLU A 79 -25.04 3.62 2.93
N ALA A 80 -25.25 2.32 2.72
CA ALA A 80 -25.38 1.73 1.39
C ALA A 80 -26.68 2.16 0.69
N ARG A 81 -27.82 2.05 1.38
CA ARG A 81 -29.13 2.42 0.83
C ARG A 81 -29.22 3.91 0.54
N ASP A 82 -28.75 4.77 1.46
CA ASP A 82 -28.75 6.22 1.27
C ASP A 82 -27.99 6.63 -0.01
N TYR A 83 -26.86 5.97 -0.31
CA TYR A 83 -26.11 6.23 -1.53
C TYR A 83 -26.82 5.73 -2.80
N VAL A 84 -27.38 4.50 -2.74
CA VAL A 84 -28.08 3.89 -3.87
C VAL A 84 -29.37 4.66 -4.22
N GLU A 85 -30.12 5.10 -3.22
CA GLU A 85 -31.39 5.82 -3.39
C GLU A 85 -31.20 7.31 -3.73
N SER A 86 -30.02 7.87 -3.44
CA SER A 86 -29.71 9.27 -3.76
C SER A 86 -29.75 9.53 -5.27
N LYS A 87 -30.49 10.57 -5.65
CA LYS A 87 -30.59 11.11 -7.02
C LYS A 87 -29.64 12.29 -7.25
N ASP A 88 -28.79 12.63 -6.29
CA ASP A 88 -27.85 13.72 -6.42
C ASP A 88 -26.75 13.36 -7.44
N ALA A 89 -26.61 14.19 -8.48
CA ALA A 89 -25.59 14.01 -9.50
C ALA A 89 -24.15 14.03 -8.94
N LYS A 90 -23.94 14.65 -7.76
CA LYS A 90 -22.65 14.72 -7.06
C LYS A 90 -22.52 13.73 -5.91
N LYS A 91 -23.39 12.73 -5.80
CA LYS A 91 -23.34 11.77 -4.68
C LYS A 91 -21.99 11.05 -4.54
N HIS A 92 -21.34 10.76 -5.66
CA HIS A 92 -20.01 10.12 -5.68
C HIS A 92 -18.94 11.05 -5.08
N GLU A 93 -18.84 12.28 -5.58
CA GLU A 93 -17.91 13.31 -5.08
C GLU A 93 -18.12 13.54 -3.58
N LYS A 94 -19.37 13.72 -3.15
CA LYS A 94 -19.73 13.93 -1.75
C LYS A 94 -19.36 12.75 -0.86
N LEU A 95 -19.55 11.52 -1.33
CA LEU A 95 -19.17 10.33 -0.57
C LEU A 95 -17.65 10.24 -0.42
N VAL A 96 -16.89 10.50 -1.48
CA VAL A 96 -15.43 10.53 -1.44
C VAL A 96 -14.95 11.60 -0.43
N GLU A 97 -15.45 12.82 -0.52
CA GLU A 97 -15.13 13.90 0.42
C GLU A 97 -15.46 13.52 1.87
N HIS A 98 -16.65 12.94 2.10
CA HIS A 98 -17.08 12.48 3.41
C HIS A 98 -16.15 11.41 3.99
N LEU A 99 -15.83 10.38 3.21
CA LEU A 99 -14.97 9.29 3.64
C LEU A 99 -13.55 9.76 3.89
N LEU A 100 -12.98 10.59 3.02
CA LEU A 100 -11.65 11.17 3.22
C LEU A 100 -11.58 12.03 4.49
N ALA A 101 -12.66 12.69 4.89
CA ALA A 101 -12.74 13.46 6.13
C ALA A 101 -12.98 12.59 7.38
N SER A 102 -13.26 11.30 7.23
CA SER A 102 -13.68 10.41 8.31
C SER A 102 -12.50 9.90 9.17
N PRO A 103 -12.74 9.56 10.45
CA PRO A 103 -11.75 8.85 11.26
C PRO A 103 -11.42 7.46 10.73
N GLU A 104 -12.35 6.81 10.02
CA GLU A 104 -12.09 5.54 9.33
C GLU A 104 -10.96 5.66 8.31
N PHE A 105 -10.92 6.74 7.53
CA PHE A 105 -9.84 6.95 6.56
C PHE A 105 -8.47 7.02 7.20
N VAL A 106 -8.37 7.71 8.34
CA VAL A 106 -7.12 7.80 9.12
C VAL A 106 -6.68 6.41 9.59
N ARG A 107 -7.60 5.64 10.20
CA ARG A 107 -7.30 4.30 10.73
C ARG A 107 -6.97 3.30 9.64
N HIS A 108 -7.75 3.30 8.56
CA HIS A 108 -7.54 2.39 7.44
C HIS A 108 -6.18 2.66 6.80
N ASN A 109 -5.85 3.91 6.45
CA ASN A 109 -4.56 4.20 5.84
C ASN A 109 -3.38 3.97 6.79
N ALA A 110 -3.56 4.19 8.11
CA ALA A 110 -2.53 3.81 9.08
C ALA A 110 -2.26 2.28 9.06
N ASN A 111 -3.29 1.43 8.94
CA ASN A 111 -3.10 -0.02 8.81
C ASN A 111 -2.40 -0.39 7.51
N GLU A 112 -2.84 0.17 6.39
CA GLU A 112 -2.30 -0.16 5.06
C GLU A 112 -0.85 0.32 4.90
N PHE A 113 -0.51 1.48 5.45
CA PHE A 113 0.87 1.98 5.43
C PHE A 113 1.76 1.26 6.46
N ASP A 114 1.24 0.80 7.59
CA ASP A 114 2.02 -0.01 8.53
C ASP A 114 2.39 -1.36 7.89
N ALA A 115 1.46 -1.98 7.17
CA ALA A 115 1.71 -3.19 6.39
C ALA A 115 2.71 -2.95 5.23
N LEU A 116 2.54 -1.84 4.48
CA LEU A 116 3.48 -1.46 3.42
C LEU A 116 4.91 -1.25 3.97
N LEU A 117 5.05 -0.53 5.09
CA LEU A 117 6.34 -0.26 5.72
C LEU A 117 6.94 -1.50 6.37
N ALA A 118 6.11 -2.42 6.88
CA ALA A 118 6.57 -3.71 7.37
C ALA A 118 7.23 -4.52 6.24
N ASN A 119 6.74 -4.44 5.00
CA ASN A 119 7.35 -5.08 3.82
C ASN A 119 7.68 -6.56 4.06
N ASP A 120 6.78 -7.28 4.73
CA ASP A 120 6.90 -8.70 5.11
C ASP A 120 8.10 -9.04 6.03
N ASN A 121 8.71 -8.02 6.62
CA ASN A 121 9.76 -8.17 7.59
C ASN A 121 9.14 -8.34 8.98
N ALA A 122 9.20 -9.56 9.53
CA ALA A 122 8.66 -9.87 10.86
C ALA A 122 9.31 -9.03 11.98
N GLU A 123 10.56 -8.60 11.78
CA GLU A 123 11.33 -7.79 12.74
C GLU A 123 11.09 -6.28 12.56
N ALA A 124 10.23 -5.88 11.61
CA ALA A 124 9.91 -4.49 11.33
C ALA A 124 9.46 -3.68 12.55
N GLY A 125 8.72 -4.35 13.45
CA GLY A 125 7.82 -3.70 14.40
C GLY A 125 6.77 -2.83 13.72
N SER A 126 5.94 -2.17 14.51
CA SER A 126 4.87 -1.30 14.03
C SER A 126 5.20 0.18 14.28
N VAL A 127 4.95 1.01 13.27
CA VAL A 127 4.96 2.48 13.36
C VAL A 127 3.54 3.05 13.24
N ARG A 128 2.52 2.20 13.38
CA ARG A 128 1.11 2.58 13.24
C ARG A 128 0.67 3.76 14.10
N ALA A 129 1.19 3.87 15.34
CA ALA A 129 0.87 5.00 16.21
C ALA A 129 1.28 6.35 15.59
N TYR A 130 2.46 6.38 14.97
CA TYR A 130 2.93 7.51 14.18
C TYR A 130 2.06 7.74 12.94
N LEU A 131 1.71 6.68 12.21
CA LEU A 131 0.89 6.79 11.00
C LEU A 131 -0.52 7.33 11.28
N LEU A 132 -1.13 6.96 12.42
CA LEU A 132 -2.42 7.54 12.85
C LEU A 132 -2.34 9.05 13.02
N GLU A 133 -1.25 9.56 13.58
CA GLU A 133 -1.01 10.99 13.71
C GLU A 133 -0.76 11.63 12.34
N ALA A 134 0.14 11.04 11.54
CA ALA A 134 0.51 11.54 10.22
C ALA A 134 -0.71 11.66 9.28
N PHE A 135 -1.58 10.65 9.21
CA PHE A 135 -2.78 10.71 8.38
C PHE A 135 -3.84 11.68 8.92
N ARG A 136 -3.96 11.82 10.25
CA ARG A 136 -4.88 12.81 10.84
C ARG A 136 -4.46 14.24 10.49
N GLU A 137 -3.17 14.50 10.44
CA GLU A 137 -2.59 15.80 10.11
C GLU A 137 -2.41 16.04 8.60
N ASN A 138 -2.77 15.07 7.76
CA ASN A 138 -2.46 15.08 6.32
C ASN A 138 -0.97 15.36 6.04
N ARG A 139 -0.09 14.70 6.81
CA ARG A 139 1.36 14.88 6.69
C ARG A 139 1.83 14.41 5.31
N ALA A 140 2.71 15.20 4.71
CA ALA A 140 3.23 14.95 3.37
C ALA A 140 4.13 13.69 3.33
N TRP A 141 4.13 12.97 2.21
CA TRP A 141 4.90 11.70 2.11
C TRP A 141 6.41 11.88 2.21
N ASP A 142 6.95 12.97 1.67
CA ASP A 142 8.37 13.33 1.82
C ASP A 142 8.74 13.63 3.27
N GLN A 143 7.85 14.31 4.01
CA GLN A 143 8.03 14.55 5.44
C GLN A 143 7.99 13.24 6.23
N MET A 144 7.06 12.33 5.88
CA MET A 144 7.02 11.01 6.51
C MET A 144 8.32 10.23 6.27
N PHE A 145 8.85 10.25 5.06
CA PHE A 145 10.13 9.63 4.74
C PHE A 145 11.30 10.24 5.52
N GLN A 146 11.36 11.57 5.64
CA GLN A 146 12.38 12.26 6.46
C GLN A 146 12.28 11.86 7.94
N GLU A 147 11.08 11.76 8.49
CA GLU A 147 10.87 11.40 9.91
C GLU A 147 11.14 9.91 10.18
N LEU A 148 10.75 9.02 9.27
CA LEU A 148 10.93 7.57 9.40
C LEU A 148 12.39 7.14 9.17
N VAL A 149 13.02 7.69 8.13
CA VAL A 149 14.35 7.28 7.65
C VAL A 149 15.40 8.32 7.99
N GLY A 150 15.21 9.55 7.53
CA GLY A 150 16.21 10.61 7.59
C GLY A 150 16.60 11.05 9.01
N GLY A 151 15.66 10.96 9.94
CA GLY A 151 15.77 11.52 11.27
C GLY A 151 15.70 13.04 11.24
N VAL A 152 15.02 13.63 12.22
CA VAL A 152 14.89 15.08 12.38
C VAL A 152 15.37 15.47 13.77
N GLU A 153 16.05 16.61 13.90
CA GLU A 153 16.56 17.07 15.20
C GLU A 153 15.45 17.21 16.25
N LYS A 154 14.24 17.55 15.79
CA LYS A 154 13.03 17.55 16.60
C LYS A 154 11.90 16.92 15.80
N SER A 155 11.51 15.71 16.19
CA SER A 155 10.33 15.03 15.63
C SER A 155 9.08 15.86 15.90
N ARG A 156 8.23 16.01 14.87
CA ARG A 156 6.88 16.57 15.03
C ARG A 156 5.96 15.65 15.82
N SER A 157 6.29 14.36 15.83
CA SER A 157 5.52 13.31 16.49
C SER A 157 6.15 12.83 17.79
N ALA A 158 5.31 12.67 18.80
CA ALA A 158 5.67 11.99 20.05
C ALA A 158 5.71 10.44 19.90
N ASN A 159 5.25 9.90 18.77
CA ASN A 159 5.11 8.46 18.53
C ASN A 159 6.39 7.78 17.97
N ASN A 160 7.52 8.48 17.98
CA ASN A 160 8.85 7.98 17.61
C ASN A 160 8.89 7.27 16.23
N PRO A 161 8.78 8.00 15.11
CA PRO A 161 8.86 7.44 13.76
C PRO A 161 10.18 6.71 13.47
N GLU A 162 11.27 7.09 14.13
CA GLU A 162 12.59 6.49 13.95
C GLU A 162 12.66 5.01 14.37
N LYS A 163 11.60 4.48 15.02
CA LYS A 163 11.40 3.04 15.21
C LYS A 163 11.48 2.25 13.91
N TYR A 164 11.10 2.84 12.78
CA TYR A 164 11.24 2.21 11.47
C TYR A 164 12.69 1.75 11.21
N VAL A 165 13.66 2.63 11.47
CA VAL A 165 15.09 2.32 11.34
C VAL A 165 15.59 1.53 12.54
N SER A 166 15.29 1.96 13.79
CA SER A 166 15.89 1.39 14.99
C SER A 166 15.62 -0.11 15.15
N ASN A 167 14.39 -0.56 14.86
CA ASN A 167 14.01 -1.97 14.92
C ASN A 167 14.81 -2.84 13.94
N ARG A 168 15.24 -2.26 12.82
CA ARG A 168 15.95 -2.95 11.73
C ARG A 168 17.47 -2.79 11.80
N LEU A 169 18.02 -2.02 12.73
CA LEU A 169 19.46 -1.73 12.78
C LEU A 169 20.34 -2.97 12.95
N LYS A 170 19.81 -4.05 13.55
CA LYS A 170 20.54 -5.32 13.68
C LYS A 170 20.79 -5.99 12.34
N ASP A 171 19.90 -5.79 11.36
CA ASP A 171 20.03 -6.27 9.98
C ASP A 171 19.95 -5.07 9.01
N ARG A 172 21.08 -4.37 8.89
CA ARG A 172 21.23 -3.22 7.97
C ARG A 172 21.04 -3.61 6.51
N ASP A 173 21.31 -4.87 6.16
CA ASP A 173 21.12 -5.37 4.80
C ASP A 173 19.61 -5.42 4.49
N SER A 174 18.79 -5.91 5.42
CA SER A 174 17.32 -5.89 5.30
C SER A 174 16.75 -4.48 5.28
N LEU A 175 17.19 -3.60 6.19
CA LEU A 175 16.82 -2.19 6.18
C LEU A 175 17.07 -1.52 4.81
N THR A 176 18.22 -1.82 4.20
CA THR A 176 18.62 -1.29 2.90
C THR A 176 17.70 -1.77 1.78
N ARG A 177 17.33 -3.06 1.78
CA ARG A 177 16.36 -3.62 0.82
C ARG A 177 14.97 -3.02 1.01
N ASP A 178 14.49 -2.94 2.25
CA ASP A 178 13.17 -2.42 2.59
C ASP A 178 13.03 -0.97 2.12
N ILE A 179 14.00 -0.10 2.44
CA ILE A 179 13.96 1.30 2.04
C ILE A 179 13.98 1.45 0.50
N SER A 180 14.87 0.71 -0.16
CA SER A 180 14.97 0.74 -1.63
C SER A 180 13.69 0.27 -2.31
N SER A 181 13.12 -0.82 -1.83
CA SER A 181 11.86 -1.36 -2.33
C SER A 181 10.74 -0.35 -2.08
N VAL A 182 10.45 -0.05 -0.82
CA VAL A 182 9.24 0.68 -0.39
C VAL A 182 9.22 2.12 -0.90
N PHE A 183 10.30 2.88 -0.73
CA PHE A 183 10.31 4.31 -1.04
C PHE A 183 10.74 4.63 -2.47
N PHE A 184 11.46 3.72 -3.15
CA PHE A 184 12.02 3.98 -4.49
C PHE A 184 11.57 2.99 -5.54
N GLY A 185 10.71 2.03 -5.18
CA GLY A 185 10.18 1.02 -6.09
C GLY A 185 11.28 0.18 -6.72
N LEU A 186 12.41 -0.02 -6.03
CA LEU A 186 13.58 -0.69 -6.59
C LEU A 186 14.08 -1.81 -5.68
N ASN A 187 13.93 -3.04 -6.12
CA ASN A 187 14.47 -4.21 -5.45
C ASN A 187 15.95 -4.38 -5.79
N ILE A 188 16.82 -4.02 -4.84
CA ILE A 188 18.28 -4.11 -4.99
C ILE A 188 18.87 -5.40 -4.40
N THR A 189 18.05 -6.38 -4.03
CA THR A 189 18.50 -7.60 -3.34
C THR A 189 19.55 -8.36 -4.14
N CYS A 190 19.33 -8.56 -5.45
CA CYS A 190 20.31 -9.26 -6.29
C CYS A 190 21.67 -8.56 -6.30
N ALA A 191 21.66 -7.21 -6.21
CA ALA A 191 22.86 -6.39 -6.21
C ALA A 191 23.80 -6.71 -5.03
N GLN A 192 23.31 -7.28 -3.92
CA GLN A 192 24.13 -7.64 -2.77
C GLN A 192 25.27 -8.62 -3.11
N CYS A 193 24.98 -9.62 -3.95
CA CYS A 193 25.92 -10.71 -4.26
C CYS A 193 26.49 -10.61 -5.68
N HIS A 194 25.74 -10.04 -6.62
CA HIS A 194 26.14 -9.92 -8.01
C HIS A 194 25.46 -8.73 -8.69
N LYS A 195 25.92 -8.36 -9.89
CA LYS A 195 25.24 -7.37 -10.72
C LYS A 195 23.77 -7.74 -10.99
N HIS A 196 22.84 -6.80 -10.85
CA HIS A 196 21.42 -7.06 -11.06
C HIS A 196 21.15 -7.58 -12.48
N PRO A 197 20.29 -8.61 -12.66
CA PRO A 197 20.11 -9.29 -13.95
C PRO A 197 19.51 -8.38 -15.04
N TYR A 198 18.66 -7.42 -14.66
CA TYR A 198 17.94 -6.55 -15.61
C TYR A 198 18.43 -5.09 -15.62
N ILE A 199 19.25 -4.69 -14.65
CA ILE A 199 19.70 -3.30 -14.49
C ILE A 199 21.22 -3.33 -14.45
N SER A 200 21.84 -3.11 -15.59
CA SER A 200 23.28 -3.35 -15.72
C SER A 200 24.13 -2.37 -14.92
N SER A 201 23.61 -1.20 -14.58
CA SER A 201 24.28 -0.23 -13.72
C SER A 201 24.23 -0.60 -12.23
N LEU A 202 23.27 -1.43 -11.81
CA LEU A 202 23.07 -1.75 -10.41
C LEU A 202 23.99 -2.92 -10.00
N THR A 203 25.12 -2.58 -9.41
CA THR A 203 26.18 -3.49 -8.95
C THR A 203 26.30 -3.53 -7.42
N GLN A 204 27.21 -4.35 -6.88
CA GLN A 204 27.38 -4.55 -5.43
C GLN A 204 27.69 -3.26 -4.66
N ASP A 205 28.43 -2.34 -5.27
CA ASP A 205 28.71 -1.01 -4.74
C ASP A 205 27.45 -0.17 -4.50
N TYR A 206 26.38 -0.31 -5.30
CA TYR A 206 25.11 0.37 -5.03
C TYR A 206 24.43 -0.18 -3.79
N PHE A 207 24.42 -1.51 -3.61
CA PHE A 207 23.82 -2.13 -2.42
C PHE A 207 24.57 -1.72 -1.17
N PHE A 208 25.88 -1.93 -1.16
CA PHE A 208 26.71 -1.61 0.01
C PHE A 208 26.80 -0.10 0.24
N GLY A 209 26.80 0.71 -0.82
CA GLY A 209 26.81 2.16 -0.72
C GLY A 209 25.52 2.73 -0.16
N MET A 210 24.36 2.16 -0.49
CA MET A 210 23.09 2.50 0.15
C MET A 210 23.09 2.10 1.63
N ARG A 211 23.61 0.92 1.94
CA ARG A 211 23.72 0.44 3.33
C ARG A 211 24.60 1.35 4.18
N GLU A 212 25.60 1.97 3.57
CA GLU A 212 26.56 2.82 4.27
C GLU A 212 25.88 4.02 4.95
N PHE A 213 24.75 4.52 4.44
CA PHE A 213 23.97 5.58 5.10
C PHE A 213 23.50 5.23 6.53
N PHE A 214 23.48 3.94 6.90
CA PHE A 214 23.09 3.45 8.23
C PHE A 214 24.28 2.94 9.06
N ALA A 215 25.50 3.06 8.55
CA ALA A 215 26.71 2.56 9.23
C ALA A 215 27.00 3.33 10.53
N THR A 216 26.64 4.62 10.57
CA THR A 216 26.84 5.47 11.75
C THR A 216 25.72 5.36 12.78
N SER A 217 24.59 4.73 12.43
CA SER A 217 23.40 4.66 13.28
C SER A 217 23.55 3.61 14.40
N TYR A 218 23.16 3.99 15.63
CA TYR A 218 23.09 3.13 16.81
C TYR A 218 22.00 3.61 17.77
N GLU A 219 21.71 2.85 18.82
CA GLU A 219 20.64 3.16 19.78
C GLU A 219 21.18 3.42 21.19
N ILE A 220 20.61 4.41 21.89
CA ILE A 220 20.74 4.59 23.34
C ILE A 220 19.33 4.61 23.95
N GLN A 221 18.96 3.53 24.66
CA GLN A 221 17.72 3.46 25.45
C GLN A 221 16.47 3.85 24.62
N GLY A 222 16.31 3.31 23.42
CA GLY A 222 15.21 3.61 22.51
C GLY A 222 15.36 4.87 21.65
N ASN A 223 16.46 5.62 21.79
CA ASN A 223 16.75 6.81 20.97
C ASN A 223 17.74 6.44 19.86
N LEU A 224 17.35 6.72 18.62
CA LEU A 224 18.21 6.52 17.46
C LEU A 224 19.19 7.69 17.34
N VAL A 225 20.48 7.38 17.30
CA VAL A 225 21.57 8.37 17.28
C VAL A 225 22.60 7.98 16.24
N GLU A 226 23.48 8.93 15.87
CA GLU A 226 24.53 8.72 14.88
C GLU A 226 25.89 9.11 15.44
N ARG A 227 26.91 8.31 15.11
CA ARG A 227 28.30 8.58 15.50
C ARG A 227 29.00 9.38 14.41
N LYS A 228 30.01 10.14 14.80
CA LYS A 228 30.84 10.92 13.89
C LYS A 228 31.84 10.03 13.14
N PHE A 229 32.53 9.13 13.84
CA PHE A 229 33.62 8.34 13.26
C PHE A 229 33.22 6.88 13.04
N VAL A 230 33.54 6.36 11.86
CA VAL A 230 33.35 4.96 11.48
C VAL A 230 34.46 4.55 10.52
N LYS A 231 34.92 3.29 10.60
CA LYS A 231 35.85 2.76 9.60
C LYS A 231 35.09 2.50 8.31
N VAL A 232 35.69 2.87 7.19
CA VAL A 232 35.20 2.46 5.87
C VAL A 232 35.22 0.94 5.83
N ALA A 233 34.05 0.34 5.62
CA ALA A 233 33.94 -1.09 5.42
C ALA A 233 34.30 -1.44 3.98
N ASP A 234 34.83 -2.65 3.78
CA ASP A 234 35.05 -3.20 2.45
C ASP A 234 33.97 -4.23 2.11
N PHE A 235 33.74 -4.45 0.81
CA PHE A 235 33.04 -5.62 0.33
C PHE A 235 33.91 -6.43 -0.64
N LYS A 236 33.67 -7.74 -0.68
CA LYS A 236 34.31 -8.62 -1.65
C LYS A 236 33.48 -8.63 -2.94
N ALA A 237 34.01 -8.03 -3.99
CA ALA A 237 33.39 -8.07 -5.30
C ALA A 237 33.37 -9.51 -5.86
N LYS A 238 32.46 -9.79 -6.79
CA LYS A 238 32.41 -11.09 -7.50
C LYS A 238 33.74 -11.47 -8.18
N SER A 239 34.57 -10.49 -8.54
CA SER A 239 35.92 -10.73 -9.08
C SER A 239 36.94 -11.20 -8.03
N GLY A 240 36.55 -11.32 -6.76
CA GLY A 240 37.42 -11.64 -5.63
C GLY A 240 38.19 -10.45 -5.05
N LYS A 241 38.10 -9.26 -5.66
CA LYS A 241 38.76 -8.04 -5.19
C LYS A 241 38.00 -7.43 -4.01
N THR A 242 38.74 -6.98 -3.01
CA THR A 242 38.22 -6.16 -1.92
C THR A 242 38.10 -4.72 -2.39
N VAL A 243 36.92 -4.12 -2.22
CA VAL A 243 36.62 -2.76 -2.66
C VAL A 243 36.08 -1.96 -1.48
N PRO A 244 36.61 -0.75 -1.20
CA PRO A 244 36.08 0.10 -0.15
C PRO A 244 34.68 0.58 -0.51
N ILE A 245 33.77 0.55 0.47
CA ILE A 245 32.39 1.00 0.31
C ILE A 245 32.38 2.53 0.32
N LYS A 246 31.73 3.12 -0.69
CA LYS A 246 31.43 4.54 -0.75
C LYS A 246 29.96 4.75 -0.41
N MET A 247 29.62 5.74 0.41
CA MET A 247 28.23 6.10 0.68
C MET A 247 27.59 6.63 -0.60
N MET A 248 26.69 5.84 -1.20
CA MET A 248 26.24 6.03 -2.58
C MET A 248 24.72 5.83 -2.66
N PHE A 249 24.04 6.76 -3.32
CA PHE A 249 22.61 6.65 -3.58
C PHE A 249 22.32 5.80 -4.83
N LEU A 250 21.05 5.43 -5.02
CA LEU A 250 20.58 4.55 -6.10
C LEU A 250 20.82 5.09 -7.53
N ASP A 251 21.11 6.38 -7.68
CA ASP A 251 21.46 7.02 -8.94
C ASP A 251 22.99 7.07 -9.20
N GLY A 252 23.79 6.50 -8.31
CA GLY A 252 25.24 6.49 -8.36
C GLY A 252 25.90 7.73 -7.73
N SER A 253 25.13 8.68 -7.19
CA SER A 253 25.67 9.86 -6.52
C SER A 253 26.38 9.44 -5.23
N VAL A 254 27.67 9.80 -5.12
CA VAL A 254 28.49 9.53 -3.94
C VAL A 254 28.42 10.72 -2.99
N VAL A 255 28.26 10.43 -1.70
CA VAL A 255 28.33 11.40 -0.62
C VAL A 255 29.62 11.17 0.15
N GLU A 256 30.54 12.13 0.03
CA GLU A 256 31.84 12.08 0.72
C GLU A 256 31.67 12.25 2.23
N ARG A 257 32.48 11.51 3.01
CA ARG A 257 32.59 11.70 4.47
C ARG A 257 33.92 12.33 4.82
N GLU A 258 33.89 13.48 5.48
CA GLU A 258 35.12 14.14 5.94
C GLU A 258 35.91 13.30 6.94
N THR A 259 35.24 12.46 7.73
CA THR A 259 35.87 11.63 8.77
C THR A 259 36.80 10.56 8.21
N GLU A 260 36.63 10.16 6.94
CA GLU A 260 37.51 9.23 6.24
C GLU A 260 38.91 9.81 5.97
N LYS A 261 39.10 11.13 6.15
CA LYS A 261 40.36 11.85 5.91
C LYS A 261 41.18 12.08 7.19
N THR A 262 40.77 11.51 8.33
CA THR A 262 41.42 11.74 9.64
C THR A 262 42.66 10.87 9.79
N ALA A 263 43.84 11.48 9.98
CA ALA A 263 45.12 10.75 10.11
C ALA A 263 45.21 9.80 11.32
N GLU A 264 44.42 10.06 12.39
CA GLU A 264 44.34 9.22 13.61
C GLU A 264 42.93 8.61 13.80
N LEU A 265 42.29 8.11 12.73
CA LEU A 265 40.90 7.62 12.76
C LEU A 265 40.63 6.55 13.85
N ASP A 266 41.55 5.61 14.05
CA ASP A 266 41.40 4.54 15.06
C ASP A 266 41.29 5.10 16.48
N LYS A 267 42.11 6.10 16.80
CA LYS A 267 42.11 6.78 18.09
C LYS A 267 40.82 7.58 18.28
N ALA A 268 40.39 8.32 17.26
CA ALA A 268 39.15 9.08 17.28
C ALA A 268 37.92 8.18 17.51
N ILE A 269 37.86 7.01 16.85
CA ILE A 269 36.80 6.01 17.07
C ILE A 269 36.82 5.49 18.51
N ALA A 270 38.01 5.18 19.06
CA ALA A 270 38.13 4.69 20.42
C ALA A 270 37.69 5.72 21.47
N GLU A 271 38.06 6.99 21.28
CA GLU A 271 37.64 8.11 22.13
C GLU A 271 36.13 8.34 22.07
N GLU A 272 35.55 8.38 20.87
CA GLU A 272 34.10 8.51 20.68
C GLU A 272 33.34 7.32 21.29
N THR A 273 33.85 6.10 21.13
CA THR A 273 33.24 4.90 21.72
C THR A 273 33.20 4.99 23.25
N LYS A 274 34.26 5.49 23.90
CA LYS A 274 34.27 5.73 25.35
C LYS A 274 33.25 6.79 25.75
N ALA A 275 33.14 7.88 25.00
CA ALA A 275 32.14 8.92 25.24
C ALA A 275 30.71 8.36 25.11
N ILE A 276 30.42 7.60 24.05
CA ILE A 276 29.12 6.94 23.84
C ILE A 276 28.77 6.00 25.01
N GLN A 277 29.73 5.21 25.49
CA GLN A 277 29.51 4.34 26.65
C GLN A 277 29.16 5.14 27.92
N GLN A 278 29.78 6.31 28.12
CA GLN A 278 29.48 7.19 29.24
C GLN A 278 28.07 7.78 29.14
N PHE A 279 27.67 8.30 27.96
CA PHE A 279 26.30 8.76 27.72
C PHE A 279 25.29 7.63 27.96
N THR A 280 25.56 6.43 27.45
CA THR A 280 24.68 5.26 27.60
C THR A 280 24.48 4.89 29.06
N LYS A 281 25.54 4.87 29.87
CA LYS A 281 25.47 4.56 31.31
C LYS A 281 24.72 5.63 32.10
N ASN A 282 24.89 6.90 31.74
CA ASN A 282 24.31 8.03 32.48
C ASN A 282 22.92 8.45 32.00
N PHE A 283 22.47 7.98 30.82
CA PHE A 283 21.22 8.40 30.20
C PHE A 283 20.00 8.27 31.14
N ALA A 284 19.93 7.20 31.94
CA ALA A 284 18.83 7.02 32.88
C ALA A 284 18.71 8.19 33.89
N LYS A 285 19.83 8.82 34.25
CA LYS A 285 19.93 9.93 35.20
C LYS A 285 19.87 11.30 34.52
N THR A 286 20.64 11.50 33.44
CA THR A 286 20.81 12.83 32.82
C THR A 286 19.82 13.09 31.68
N LYS A 287 19.31 12.02 31.05
CA LYS A 287 18.53 12.11 29.79
C LYS A 287 19.28 12.79 28.64
N GLU A 288 20.62 12.89 28.74
CA GLU A 288 21.46 13.53 27.74
C GLU A 288 21.92 12.51 26.69
N LEU A 289 21.86 12.92 25.43
CA LEU A 289 22.39 12.16 24.30
C LEU A 289 23.76 12.73 23.87
N PRO A 290 24.59 11.92 23.19
CA PRO A 290 25.80 12.40 22.53
C PRO A 290 25.51 13.57 21.58
N PRO A 291 26.48 14.47 21.35
CA PRO A 291 26.30 15.57 20.42
C PRO A 291 26.03 15.06 19.01
N VAL A 292 25.16 15.78 18.30
CA VAL A 292 24.81 15.47 16.90
C VAL A 292 26.05 15.64 16.02
N PRO A 293 26.42 14.64 15.19
CA PRO A 293 27.59 14.75 14.34
C PRO A 293 27.37 15.78 13.21
N PRO A 294 28.43 16.43 12.70
CA PRO A 294 28.33 17.40 11.60
C PRO A 294 27.68 16.82 10.34
N LEU A 295 28.00 15.56 10.02
CA LEU A 295 27.34 14.81 8.95
C LEU A 295 26.33 13.85 9.56
N ARG A 296 25.04 14.11 9.32
CA ARG A 296 23.97 13.17 9.65
C ARG A 296 23.67 12.29 8.43
N ALA A 297 24.13 11.05 8.44
CA ALA A 297 24.14 10.18 7.26
C ALA A 297 22.71 9.91 6.77
N ARG A 298 21.78 9.55 7.66
CA ARG A 298 20.38 9.34 7.29
C ARG A 298 19.71 10.61 6.75
N ALA A 299 19.97 11.76 7.36
CA ALA A 299 19.42 13.02 6.89
C ALA A 299 19.91 13.35 5.47
N LYS A 300 21.19 13.05 5.21
CA LYS A 300 21.80 13.22 3.89
C LYS A 300 21.22 12.24 2.87
N LEU A 301 20.89 11.01 3.27
CA LEU A 301 20.11 10.09 2.42
C LEU A 301 18.77 10.73 2.02
N ALA A 302 18.04 11.29 2.98
CA ALA A 302 16.75 11.91 2.69
C ALA A 302 16.89 13.14 1.77
N GLU A 303 17.91 13.97 1.99
CA GLU A 303 18.23 15.11 1.13
C GLU A 303 18.53 14.69 -0.31
N VAL A 304 19.41 13.69 -0.51
CA VAL A 304 19.78 13.21 -1.85
C VAL A 304 18.60 12.56 -2.56
N ALA A 305 17.79 11.78 -1.83
CA ALA A 305 16.59 11.12 -2.34
C ALA A 305 15.52 12.12 -2.82
N LEU A 306 15.37 13.25 -2.13
CA LEU A 306 14.36 14.28 -2.43
C LEU A 306 14.89 15.42 -3.31
N SER A 307 16.15 15.35 -3.73
CA SER A 307 16.74 16.30 -4.69
C SER A 307 16.01 16.24 -6.04
N GLU A 308 16.13 17.30 -6.86
CA GLU A 308 15.47 17.38 -8.17
C GLU A 308 15.81 16.21 -9.09
N LYS A 309 17.01 15.66 -8.96
CA LYS A 309 17.49 14.52 -9.75
C LYS A 309 16.78 13.20 -9.39
N ASN A 310 16.30 13.06 -8.15
CA ASN A 310 15.84 11.78 -7.59
C ASN A 310 14.38 11.76 -7.16
N ARG A 311 13.76 12.93 -6.92
CA ARG A 311 12.39 13.05 -6.41
C ARG A 311 11.33 12.38 -7.28
N ASP A 312 11.56 12.29 -8.59
CA ASP A 312 10.62 11.64 -9.51
C ASP A 312 10.49 10.16 -9.21
N ARG A 313 11.59 9.45 -8.95
CA ARG A 313 11.55 8.03 -8.57
C ARG A 313 10.80 7.82 -7.25
N PHE A 314 11.06 8.69 -6.28
CA PHE A 314 10.39 8.67 -4.98
C PHE A 314 8.87 8.86 -5.13
N ALA A 315 8.44 9.83 -5.94
CA ALA A 315 7.03 10.07 -6.23
C ALA A 315 6.39 8.92 -7.03
N GLN A 316 7.03 8.45 -8.11
CA GLN A 316 6.56 7.34 -8.93
C GLN A 316 6.36 6.05 -8.12
N ALA A 317 7.25 5.78 -7.16
CA ALA A 317 7.17 4.60 -6.32
C ALA A 317 5.89 4.56 -5.47
N ILE A 318 5.49 5.68 -4.87
CA ILE A 318 4.24 5.75 -4.08
C ILE A 318 3.00 5.87 -4.95
N VAL A 319 3.08 6.59 -6.08
CA VAL A 319 1.98 6.64 -7.07
C VAL A 319 1.65 5.24 -7.57
N ASN A 320 2.65 4.46 -7.99
CA ASN A 320 2.44 3.11 -8.50
C ASN A 320 1.88 2.16 -7.44
N ARG A 321 2.27 2.31 -6.17
CA ARG A 321 1.75 1.51 -5.05
C ARG A 321 0.29 1.82 -4.74
N LEU A 322 -0.06 3.10 -4.68
CA LEU A 322 -1.45 3.51 -4.48
C LEU A 322 -2.31 3.11 -5.67
N TRP A 323 -1.80 3.26 -6.90
CA TRP A 323 -2.46 2.74 -8.09
C TRP A 323 -2.70 1.23 -7.99
N TYR A 324 -1.68 0.44 -7.67
CA TYR A 324 -1.83 -1.00 -7.46
C TYR A 324 -2.88 -1.32 -6.39
N ARG A 325 -2.88 -0.60 -5.26
CA ARG A 325 -3.86 -0.78 -4.18
C ARG A 325 -5.30 -0.56 -4.66
N PHE A 326 -5.57 0.51 -5.42
CA PHE A 326 -6.95 0.86 -5.83
C PHE A 326 -7.41 0.19 -7.14
N TYR A 327 -6.49 -0.18 -8.02
CA TYR A 327 -6.81 -0.75 -9.34
C TYR A 327 -6.46 -2.24 -9.45
N GLY A 328 -5.74 -2.83 -8.49
CA GLY A 328 -5.43 -4.27 -8.43
C GLY A 328 -4.33 -4.73 -9.40
N HIS A 329 -3.78 -3.81 -10.18
CA HIS A 329 -2.65 -3.99 -11.07
C HIS A 329 -1.87 -2.67 -11.15
N GLY A 330 -0.53 -2.72 -11.05
CA GLY A 330 0.31 -1.52 -11.06
C GLY A 330 0.41 -0.90 -12.46
N LEU A 331 0.70 0.40 -12.54
CA LEU A 331 1.17 1.00 -13.80
C LEU A 331 2.49 0.34 -14.22
N VAL A 332 3.34 0.02 -13.24
CA VAL A 332 4.48 -0.89 -13.36
C VAL A 332 4.19 -2.11 -12.49
N MET A 333 3.96 -3.27 -13.10
CA MET A 333 3.68 -4.52 -12.37
C MET A 333 4.96 -5.19 -11.90
N ARG A 334 4.91 -5.85 -10.74
CA ARG A 334 5.96 -5.86 -9.71
C ARG A 334 6.31 -4.45 -9.26
N VAL A 335 5.62 -4.02 -8.21
CA VAL A 335 5.63 -2.62 -7.70
C VAL A 335 7.00 -2.18 -7.15
N ASP A 336 7.90 -3.12 -6.91
CA ASP A 336 9.29 -2.93 -6.49
C ASP A 336 10.30 -3.06 -7.65
N GLN A 337 9.84 -3.05 -8.90
CA GLN A 337 10.69 -3.16 -10.09
C GLN A 337 10.52 -1.99 -11.06
N LEU A 338 10.58 -0.76 -10.53
CA LEU A 338 10.52 0.50 -11.28
C LEU A 338 11.86 0.77 -11.99
N HIS A 339 12.04 0.16 -13.16
CA HIS A 339 13.24 0.30 -13.98
C HIS A 339 12.96 0.17 -15.48
N ALA A 340 13.88 0.64 -16.33
CA ALA A 340 13.68 0.71 -17.79
C ALA A 340 13.31 -0.62 -18.48
N LYS A 341 13.74 -1.78 -17.94
CA LYS A 341 13.36 -3.12 -18.46
C LYS A 341 11.97 -3.61 -18.02
N ASN A 342 11.26 -2.83 -17.21
CA ASN A 342 9.90 -3.09 -16.75
C ASN A 342 9.13 -1.76 -16.87
N PRO A 343 8.85 -1.31 -18.10
CA PRO A 343 8.27 0.00 -18.34
C PRO A 343 6.83 0.06 -17.81
N ALA A 344 6.39 1.28 -17.51
CA ALA A 344 4.99 1.49 -17.16
C ALA A 344 4.08 1.20 -18.37
N SER A 345 2.90 0.65 -18.12
CA SER A 345 1.84 0.48 -19.12
C SER A 345 1.37 1.81 -19.70
N HIS A 346 1.35 2.85 -18.86
CA HIS A 346 1.01 4.24 -19.15
C HIS A 346 2.11 5.16 -18.61
N PRO A 347 3.25 5.31 -19.33
CA PRO A 347 4.40 6.07 -18.83
C PRO A 347 4.11 7.57 -18.67
N GLU A 348 3.26 8.14 -19.53
CA GLU A 348 2.81 9.53 -19.46
C GLU A 348 1.95 9.77 -18.20
N LEU A 349 1.05 8.83 -17.89
CA LEU A 349 0.20 8.90 -16.70
C LEU A 349 1.03 8.80 -15.41
N LEU A 350 1.95 7.84 -15.32
CA LEU A 350 2.81 7.68 -14.15
C LEU A 350 3.68 8.92 -13.92
N SER A 351 4.27 9.45 -15.00
CA SER A 351 5.09 10.67 -14.94
C SER A 351 4.26 11.90 -14.55
N TRP A 352 3.06 12.04 -15.11
CA TRP A 352 2.18 13.15 -14.78
C TRP A 352 1.73 13.12 -13.32
N LEU A 353 1.29 11.95 -12.81
CA LEU A 353 0.86 11.79 -11.42
C LEU A 353 2.01 12.04 -10.43
N ALA A 354 3.23 11.60 -10.77
CA ALA A 354 4.41 11.89 -9.96
C ALA A 354 4.71 13.40 -9.90
N ARG A 355 4.61 14.09 -11.04
CA ARG A 355 4.78 15.55 -11.12
C ARG A 355 3.68 16.32 -10.37
N ASP A 356 2.41 15.90 -10.48
CA ASP A 356 1.30 16.46 -9.69
C ASP A 356 1.58 16.29 -8.20
N LEU A 357 1.97 15.09 -7.75
CA LEU A 357 2.27 14.80 -6.35
C LEU A 357 3.41 15.69 -5.81
N ILE A 358 4.50 15.86 -6.57
CA ILE A 358 5.61 16.74 -6.20
C ILE A 358 5.14 18.19 -6.09
N SER A 359 4.40 18.70 -7.08
CA SER A 359 3.91 20.09 -7.11
C SER A 359 2.90 20.41 -6.00
N HIS A 360 2.19 19.38 -5.51
CA HIS A 360 1.23 19.50 -4.41
C HIS A 360 1.79 19.03 -3.07
N ARG A 361 3.12 19.14 -2.89
CA ARG A 361 3.80 18.87 -1.61
C ARG A 361 3.51 17.47 -1.07
N TYR A 362 3.50 16.48 -1.95
CA TYR A 362 3.31 15.07 -1.62
C TYR A 362 2.04 14.76 -0.82
N ASP A 363 0.94 15.47 -1.11
CA ASP A 363 -0.37 15.23 -0.51
C ASP A 363 -0.98 13.91 -1.02
N LEU A 364 -0.88 12.86 -0.20
CA LEU A 364 -1.43 11.55 -0.51
C LEU A 364 -2.96 11.54 -0.51
N LYS A 365 -3.61 12.37 0.31
CA LYS A 365 -5.07 12.43 0.40
C LYS A 365 -5.66 13.00 -0.89
N ARG A 366 -5.03 14.04 -1.45
CA ARG A 366 -5.34 14.58 -2.78
C ARG A 366 -5.20 13.50 -3.86
N LEU A 367 -4.06 12.79 -3.88
CA LEU A 367 -3.82 11.74 -4.86
C LEU A 367 -4.88 10.64 -4.76
N ILE A 368 -5.16 10.14 -3.55
CA ILE A 368 -6.19 9.12 -3.31
C ILE A 368 -7.56 9.60 -3.80
N ALA A 369 -7.95 10.84 -3.49
CA ALA A 369 -9.21 11.44 -3.95
C ALA A 369 -9.32 11.41 -5.48
N GLY A 370 -8.26 11.81 -6.19
CA GLY A 370 -8.23 11.80 -7.64
C GLY A 370 -8.29 10.40 -8.24
N LEU A 371 -7.62 9.42 -7.62
CA LEU A 371 -7.63 8.02 -8.07
C LEU A 371 -9.03 7.42 -7.99
N VAL A 372 -9.69 7.53 -6.85
CA VAL A 372 -11.01 6.90 -6.60
C VAL A 372 -12.18 7.62 -7.27
N SER A 373 -11.96 8.82 -7.79
CA SER A 373 -12.99 9.62 -8.48
C SER A 373 -12.99 9.46 -10.00
N SER A 374 -12.10 8.63 -10.56
CA SER A 374 -12.00 8.41 -12.01
C SER A 374 -13.04 7.45 -12.56
N GLU A 375 -13.41 7.63 -13.84
CA GLU A 375 -14.25 6.64 -14.54
C GLU A 375 -13.53 5.29 -14.66
N THR A 376 -12.19 5.31 -14.79
CA THR A 376 -11.37 4.10 -14.77
C THR A 376 -11.55 3.31 -13.47
N TYR A 377 -11.55 3.98 -12.31
CA TYR A 377 -11.82 3.34 -11.02
C TYR A 377 -13.27 2.87 -10.92
N ALA A 378 -14.23 3.57 -11.51
CA ALA A 378 -15.65 3.28 -11.41
C ALA A 378 -16.14 2.15 -12.33
N ARG A 379 -15.27 1.54 -13.15
CA ARG A 379 -15.65 0.43 -14.06
C ARG A 379 -16.21 -0.78 -13.33
N SER A 380 -17.08 -1.52 -13.99
CA SER A 380 -17.53 -2.83 -13.54
C SER A 380 -16.40 -3.85 -13.58
N SER A 381 -16.44 -4.84 -12.68
CA SER A 381 -15.61 -6.05 -12.75
C SER A 381 -16.22 -7.13 -13.63
N THR A 382 -17.43 -6.90 -14.16
CA THR A 382 -18.08 -7.81 -15.11
C THR A 382 -17.62 -7.53 -16.53
N TRP A 383 -17.43 -8.59 -17.29
CA TRP A 383 -17.03 -8.54 -18.69
C TRP A 383 -17.88 -9.55 -19.48
N PRO A 384 -18.46 -9.16 -20.64
CA PRO A 384 -19.39 -10.01 -21.36
C PRO A 384 -18.71 -11.18 -22.08
N ASP A 385 -17.45 -11.00 -22.48
CA ASP A 385 -16.72 -12.01 -23.25
C ASP A 385 -15.98 -12.99 -22.32
N TYR A 386 -15.73 -14.20 -22.81
CA TYR A 386 -14.93 -15.19 -22.06
C TYR A 386 -13.46 -14.77 -21.93
N THR A 387 -12.94 -14.02 -22.91
CA THR A 387 -11.56 -13.54 -22.93
C THR A 387 -11.48 -12.14 -22.35
N MET A 388 -10.92 -12.04 -21.14
CA MET A 388 -10.63 -10.76 -20.50
C MET A 388 -9.54 -9.99 -21.26
N PRO A 389 -9.64 -8.65 -21.37
CA PRO A 389 -8.56 -7.83 -21.90
C PRO A 389 -7.35 -7.86 -20.96
N ALA A 390 -6.18 -7.49 -21.51
CA ALA A 390 -4.96 -7.40 -20.75
C ALA A 390 -5.11 -6.46 -19.54
N ARG A 391 -4.62 -6.88 -18.37
CA ARG A 391 -4.90 -6.24 -17.07
C ARG A 391 -4.38 -4.80 -17.02
N GLU A 392 -3.26 -4.58 -17.68
CA GLU A 392 -2.56 -3.31 -17.81
C GLU A 392 -3.28 -2.28 -18.67
N LEU A 393 -4.34 -2.65 -19.40
CA LEU A 393 -5.20 -1.71 -20.12
C LEU A 393 -6.24 -1.05 -19.21
N PHE A 394 -6.45 -1.62 -18.01
CA PHE A 394 -7.48 -1.18 -17.05
C PHE A 394 -8.90 -1.15 -17.61
N ALA A 395 -9.17 -1.88 -18.70
CA ALA A 395 -10.48 -1.90 -19.37
C ALA A 395 -11.62 -2.39 -18.45
N VAL A 396 -11.30 -3.17 -17.42
CA VAL A 396 -12.25 -3.77 -16.47
C VAL A 396 -11.68 -3.58 -15.06
N ALA A 397 -12.54 -3.37 -14.07
CA ALA A 397 -12.08 -3.32 -12.68
C ALA A 397 -11.60 -4.71 -12.24
N HIS A 398 -10.44 -4.76 -11.59
CA HIS A 398 -9.90 -6.02 -11.07
C HIS A 398 -10.58 -6.39 -9.75
N LEU A 399 -10.95 -7.66 -9.61
CA LEU A 399 -11.33 -8.23 -8.32
C LEU A 399 -10.11 -8.22 -7.39
N ARG A 400 -10.21 -7.54 -6.26
CA ARG A 400 -9.14 -7.41 -5.27
C ARG A 400 -9.52 -8.16 -4.00
N PRO A 401 -8.76 -9.17 -3.55
CA PRO A 401 -9.00 -9.78 -2.26
C PRO A 401 -8.92 -8.71 -1.16
N LEU A 402 -9.85 -8.73 -0.20
CA LEU A 402 -9.78 -7.85 0.96
C LEU A 402 -8.47 -8.08 1.74
N THR A 403 -7.86 -7.00 2.22
CA THR A 403 -6.74 -7.09 3.16
C THR A 403 -7.21 -7.71 4.48
N PRO A 404 -6.28 -8.24 5.31
CA PRO A 404 -6.63 -8.87 6.58
C PRO A 404 -7.50 -7.99 7.48
N MET A 405 -7.17 -6.70 7.57
CA MET A 405 -7.95 -5.74 8.35
C MET A 405 -9.28 -5.41 7.68
N GLN A 406 -9.32 -5.22 6.35
CA GLN A 406 -10.58 -4.99 5.63
C GLN A 406 -11.58 -6.12 5.85
N TRP A 407 -11.15 -7.37 5.72
CA TRP A 407 -12.01 -8.53 5.92
C TRP A 407 -12.48 -8.61 7.37
N SER A 408 -11.57 -8.49 8.33
CA SER A 408 -11.88 -8.63 9.77
C SER A 408 -12.79 -7.50 10.30
N MET A 409 -12.57 -6.27 9.85
CA MET A 409 -13.43 -5.12 10.16
C MET A 409 -14.83 -5.30 9.55
N SER A 410 -14.88 -5.74 8.28
CA SER A 410 -16.15 -6.00 7.59
C SER A 410 -16.93 -7.14 8.22
N PHE A 411 -16.25 -8.23 8.62
CA PHE A 411 -16.85 -9.33 9.35
C PHE A 411 -17.43 -8.86 10.68
N GLY A 412 -16.68 -8.09 11.46
CA GLY A 412 -17.16 -7.56 12.73
C GLY A 412 -18.40 -6.66 12.57
N LEU A 413 -18.43 -5.81 11.54
CA LEU A 413 -19.56 -4.94 11.25
C LEU A 413 -20.77 -5.71 10.67
N ALA A 414 -20.56 -6.67 9.77
CA ALA A 414 -21.62 -7.52 9.23
C ALA A 414 -22.35 -8.30 10.34
N ASN A 415 -21.62 -8.68 11.39
CA ASN A 415 -22.20 -9.35 12.55
C ASN A 415 -22.89 -8.39 13.54
N ASN A 416 -22.58 -7.10 13.49
CA ASN A 416 -23.08 -6.09 14.43
C ASN A 416 -23.28 -4.73 13.73
N PRO A 417 -24.24 -4.60 12.80
CA PRO A 417 -24.39 -3.39 11.96
C PRO A 417 -24.75 -2.14 12.77
N THR A 418 -25.25 -2.28 13.99
CA THR A 418 -25.65 -1.18 14.87
C THR A 418 -24.48 -0.55 15.65
N LEU A 419 -23.24 -1.05 15.48
CA LEU A 419 -22.04 -0.45 16.09
C LEU A 419 -21.79 0.96 15.58
N LEU A 420 -21.97 1.17 14.28
CA LEU A 420 -21.77 2.46 13.60
C LEU A 420 -23.11 3.05 13.21
N LYS A 421 -23.74 3.77 14.14
CA LYS A 421 -25.06 4.38 13.91
C LYS A 421 -24.93 5.70 13.17
N SER A 422 -25.91 5.99 12.32
CA SER A 422 -26.06 7.33 11.74
C SER A 422 -26.27 8.37 12.86
N GLY A 423 -25.71 9.57 12.67
CA GLY A 423 -25.81 10.67 13.64
C GLY A 423 -24.96 10.54 14.91
N GLN A 424 -24.09 9.52 15.02
CA GLN A 424 -23.09 9.47 16.11
C GLN A 424 -22.17 10.69 16.07
N ASN A 425 -21.86 11.26 17.23
CA ASN A 425 -20.80 12.25 17.32
C ASN A 425 -19.43 11.60 17.04
N VAL A 426 -18.44 12.43 16.70
CA VAL A 426 -17.11 11.98 16.26
C VAL A 426 -16.42 11.14 17.34
N GLU A 427 -16.51 11.51 18.61
CA GLU A 427 -15.86 10.80 19.71
C GLU A 427 -16.43 9.39 19.92
N ALA A 428 -17.76 9.26 19.92
CA ALA A 428 -18.43 7.98 20.03
C ALA A 428 -18.11 7.06 18.84
N ARG A 429 -18.05 7.63 17.63
CA ARG A 429 -17.67 6.89 16.42
C ARG A 429 -16.22 6.41 16.49
N GLU A 430 -15.29 7.27 16.89
CA GLU A 430 -13.88 6.91 17.10
C GLU A 430 -13.70 5.79 18.12
N LYS A 431 -14.45 5.85 19.24
CA LYS A 431 -14.42 4.80 20.27
C LYS A 431 -14.96 3.47 19.74
N ALA A 432 -16.07 3.50 18.99
CA ALA A 432 -16.64 2.30 18.37
C ALA A 432 -15.67 1.67 17.36
N LEU A 433 -15.05 2.49 16.51
CA LEU A 433 -14.04 2.06 15.53
C LEU A 433 -12.80 1.47 16.20
N ALA A 434 -12.28 2.11 17.26
CA ALA A 434 -11.16 1.57 18.01
C ALA A 434 -11.47 0.21 18.65
N GLY A 435 -12.70 0.04 19.17
CA GLY A 435 -13.17 -1.23 19.71
C GLY A 435 -13.27 -2.32 18.64
N LEU A 436 -13.87 -2.00 17.50
CA LEU A 436 -13.99 -2.91 16.35
C LEU A 436 -12.63 -3.30 15.78
N GLU A 437 -11.72 -2.35 15.65
CA GLU A 437 -10.35 -2.60 15.19
C GLU A 437 -9.59 -3.52 16.14
N LYS A 438 -9.71 -3.29 17.46
CA LYS A 438 -9.09 -4.13 18.47
C LYS A 438 -9.60 -5.58 18.41
N SER A 439 -10.91 -5.79 18.20
CA SER A 439 -11.44 -7.16 18.05
C SER A 439 -11.05 -7.79 16.71
N ALA A 440 -10.89 -6.99 15.66
CA ALA A 440 -10.47 -7.44 14.33
C ALA A 440 -9.00 -7.92 14.28
N GLN A 441 -8.11 -7.37 15.11
CA GLN A 441 -6.66 -7.69 15.07
C GLN A 441 -6.33 -9.18 15.23
N GLY A 442 -7.03 -9.89 16.12
CA GLY A 442 -6.78 -11.32 16.33
C GLY A 442 -7.10 -12.14 15.08
N MET A 443 -8.21 -11.77 14.43
CA MET A 443 -8.70 -12.41 13.20
C MET A 443 -7.83 -12.07 11.99
N ALA A 444 -7.37 -10.82 11.87
CA ALA A 444 -6.52 -10.37 10.78
C ALA A 444 -5.21 -11.18 10.68
N LYS A 445 -4.67 -11.69 11.79
CA LYS A 445 -3.44 -12.51 11.77
C LYS A 445 -3.59 -13.85 11.04
N LEU A 446 -4.81 -14.27 10.74
CA LEU A 446 -5.12 -15.52 10.07
C LEU A 446 -5.16 -15.38 8.55
N PHE A 447 -5.11 -14.15 8.05
CA PHE A 447 -5.15 -13.83 6.63
C PHE A 447 -3.78 -13.38 6.16
N GLU A 448 -3.39 -13.86 5.00
CA GLU A 448 -2.23 -13.32 4.30
C GLU A 448 -2.58 -11.97 3.66
N TYR A 449 -1.61 -11.07 3.63
CA TYR A 449 -1.79 -9.78 2.96
C TYR A 449 -1.77 -9.98 1.43
N PRO A 450 -2.76 -9.46 0.66
CA PRO A 450 -2.85 -9.69 -0.78
C PRO A 450 -1.65 -9.19 -1.57
N ARG A 451 -1.11 -10.05 -2.44
CA ARG A 451 0.05 -9.76 -3.33
C ARG A 451 -0.23 -10.19 -4.76
N GLU A 452 0.69 -9.83 -5.64
CA GLU A 452 0.71 -10.32 -7.01
C GLU A 452 0.69 -11.84 -7.05
N GLY A 453 -0.29 -12.41 -7.77
CA GLY A 453 -0.42 -13.86 -7.94
C GLY A 453 -0.84 -14.63 -6.68
N MET A 454 -1.26 -13.95 -5.62
CA MET A 454 -1.72 -14.59 -4.39
C MET A 454 -2.82 -15.62 -4.70
N GLN A 455 -2.68 -16.79 -4.07
CA GLN A 455 -3.71 -17.81 -3.99
C GLN A 455 -4.14 -17.91 -2.53
N ILE A 456 -5.45 -17.97 -2.27
CA ILE A 456 -5.97 -18.17 -0.91
C ILE A 456 -5.55 -19.56 -0.46
N SER A 457 -4.91 -19.65 0.72
CA SER A 457 -4.44 -20.93 1.23
C SER A 457 -5.61 -21.84 1.59
N THR A 458 -5.40 -23.16 1.46
CA THR A 458 -6.38 -24.15 1.91
C THR A 458 -6.66 -24.02 3.41
N GLY A 459 -5.67 -23.60 4.20
CA GLY A 459 -5.82 -23.31 5.62
C GLY A 459 -6.81 -22.18 5.91
N GLU A 460 -6.68 -21.05 5.20
CA GLU A 460 -7.63 -19.92 5.32
C GLU A 460 -9.06 -20.35 4.98
N ALA A 461 -9.22 -21.08 3.87
CA ALA A 461 -10.53 -21.56 3.41
C ALA A 461 -11.16 -22.57 4.40
N MET A 462 -10.37 -23.53 4.91
CA MET A 462 -10.85 -24.51 5.89
C MET A 462 -11.23 -23.86 7.21
N TRP A 463 -10.45 -22.88 7.66
CA TRP A 463 -10.71 -22.16 8.89
C TRP A 463 -12.02 -21.38 8.80
N LEU A 464 -12.22 -20.58 7.75
CA LEU A 464 -13.46 -19.84 7.51
C LEU A 464 -14.70 -20.73 7.48
N SER A 465 -14.57 -21.90 6.86
CA SER A 465 -15.69 -22.83 6.69
C SER A 465 -16.03 -23.60 7.97
N ASN A 466 -15.03 -24.00 8.76
CA ASN A 466 -15.19 -25.04 9.78
C ASN A 466 -14.75 -24.65 11.20
N ASP A 467 -14.15 -23.48 11.42
CA ASP A 467 -13.71 -23.08 12.75
C ASP A 467 -14.92 -22.86 13.69
N PRO A 468 -15.00 -23.55 14.85
CA PRO A 468 -16.13 -23.42 15.76
C PRO A 468 -16.30 -22.00 16.34
N GLY A 469 -15.19 -21.27 16.51
CA GLY A 469 -15.19 -19.89 17.00
C GLY A 469 -15.82 -18.94 15.97
N ILE A 470 -15.47 -19.08 14.70
CA ILE A 470 -16.07 -18.33 13.60
C ILE A 470 -17.53 -18.68 13.42
N GLN A 471 -17.86 -19.97 13.37
CA GLN A 471 -19.25 -20.40 13.24
C GLN A 471 -20.12 -19.85 14.38
N LYS A 472 -19.62 -19.86 15.62
CA LYS A 472 -20.33 -19.26 16.77
C LYS A 472 -20.45 -17.73 16.67
N SER A 473 -19.48 -17.06 16.05
CA SER A 473 -19.46 -15.59 15.92
C SER A 473 -20.40 -15.09 14.84
N ILE A 474 -20.59 -15.86 13.76
CA ILE A 474 -21.49 -15.54 12.65
C ILE A 474 -22.91 -15.37 13.17
N GLY A 475 -23.51 -14.22 12.86
CA GLY A 475 -24.87 -13.87 13.22
C GLY A 475 -25.06 -13.43 14.68
N SER A 476 -24.01 -13.37 15.50
CA SER A 476 -24.13 -13.14 16.96
C SER A 476 -24.93 -11.88 17.34
N GLY A 477 -24.73 -10.76 16.63
CA GLY A 477 -25.54 -9.54 16.79
C GLY A 477 -26.65 -9.37 15.73
N LEU A 478 -26.44 -9.92 14.54
CA LEU A 478 -27.35 -9.73 13.41
C LEU A 478 -28.60 -10.64 13.48
N VAL A 479 -28.46 -11.92 13.80
CA VAL A 479 -29.60 -12.86 13.87
C VAL A 479 -30.69 -12.40 14.83
N PRO A 480 -30.38 -11.93 16.06
CA PRO A 480 -31.40 -11.37 16.95
C PRO A 480 -32.14 -10.16 16.36
N SER A 481 -31.49 -9.39 15.49
CA SER A 481 -32.11 -8.24 14.81
C SER A 481 -33.01 -8.71 13.67
N LEU A 482 -32.55 -9.66 12.85
CA LEU A 482 -33.33 -10.25 11.76
C LEU A 482 -34.58 -10.98 12.28
N MET A 483 -34.49 -11.69 13.41
CA MET A 483 -35.62 -12.38 14.03
C MET A 483 -36.78 -11.45 14.45
N LYS A 484 -36.55 -10.14 14.51
CA LYS A 484 -37.62 -9.15 14.78
C LYS A 484 -38.43 -8.78 13.54
N ILE A 485 -37.89 -9.04 12.35
CA ILE A 485 -38.58 -8.83 11.07
C ILE A 485 -39.49 -10.04 10.85
N LYS A 486 -40.78 -9.80 10.56
CA LYS A 486 -41.78 -10.88 10.43
C LYS A 486 -41.75 -11.54 9.06
N ASP A 487 -41.57 -10.74 8.01
CA ASP A 487 -41.53 -11.24 6.65
C ASP A 487 -40.16 -11.83 6.31
N ARG A 488 -40.13 -13.07 5.80
CA ARG A 488 -38.86 -13.75 5.52
C ARG A 488 -38.11 -13.14 4.34
N LYS A 489 -38.82 -12.63 3.32
CA LYS A 489 -38.15 -11.97 2.20
C LYS A 489 -37.51 -10.66 2.65
N GLU A 490 -38.15 -9.93 3.55
CA GLU A 490 -37.59 -8.75 4.22
C GLU A 490 -36.40 -9.11 5.11
N GLN A 491 -36.46 -10.23 5.86
CA GLN A 491 -35.32 -10.76 6.62
C GLN A 491 -34.11 -11.04 5.71
N ILE A 492 -34.32 -11.73 4.59
CA ILE A 492 -33.27 -12.05 3.63
C ILE A 492 -32.72 -10.77 3.01
N THR A 493 -33.60 -9.84 2.63
CA THR A 493 -33.22 -8.55 2.07
C THR A 493 -32.30 -7.79 3.02
N GLU A 494 -32.65 -7.70 4.30
CA GLU A 494 -31.83 -7.00 5.30
C GLU A 494 -30.50 -7.72 5.57
N ALA A 495 -30.48 -9.05 5.54
CA ALA A 495 -29.25 -9.83 5.62
C ALA A 495 -28.31 -9.54 4.44
N VAL A 496 -28.83 -9.50 3.20
CA VAL A 496 -28.03 -9.20 2.00
C VAL A 496 -27.48 -7.78 2.05
N TRP A 497 -28.29 -6.78 2.41
CA TRP A 497 -27.80 -5.41 2.57
C TRP A 497 -26.70 -5.29 3.64
N THR A 498 -26.84 -6.03 4.74
CA THR A 498 -25.86 -6.00 5.83
C THR A 498 -24.53 -6.66 5.48
N VAL A 499 -24.57 -7.78 4.76
CA VAL A 499 -23.35 -8.58 4.49
C VAL A 499 -22.72 -8.20 3.14
N LEU A 500 -23.56 -8.09 2.11
CA LEU A 500 -23.13 -7.93 0.71
C LEU A 500 -23.30 -6.49 0.20
N SER A 501 -23.97 -5.61 0.95
CA SER A 501 -24.09 -4.17 0.65
C SER A 501 -24.84 -3.85 -0.65
N ARG A 502 -25.79 -4.69 -1.04
CA ARG A 502 -26.60 -4.53 -2.25
C ARG A 502 -28.02 -5.08 -2.08
N PRO A 503 -28.94 -4.82 -3.02
CA PRO A 503 -30.22 -5.52 -3.06
C PRO A 503 -30.04 -7.05 -3.23
N ALA A 504 -30.95 -7.81 -2.64
CA ALA A 504 -31.07 -9.25 -2.90
C ALA A 504 -31.58 -9.50 -4.33
N ARG A 505 -30.99 -10.49 -5.00
CA ARG A 505 -31.49 -10.95 -6.31
C ARG A 505 -32.70 -11.85 -6.10
N GLU A 506 -33.63 -11.89 -7.05
CA GLU A 506 -34.81 -12.78 -7.00
C GLU A 506 -34.41 -14.24 -6.75
N SER A 507 -33.38 -14.73 -7.44
CA SER A 507 -32.88 -16.10 -7.24
C SER A 507 -32.35 -16.35 -5.82
N GLU A 508 -31.79 -15.34 -5.16
CA GLU A 508 -31.31 -15.45 -3.77
C GLU A 508 -32.49 -15.41 -2.78
N LEU A 509 -33.49 -14.57 -3.03
CA LEU A 509 -34.72 -14.52 -2.26
C LEU A 509 -35.43 -15.87 -2.29
N GLU A 510 -35.62 -16.45 -3.48
CA GLU A 510 -36.22 -17.77 -3.65
C GLU A 510 -35.41 -18.88 -2.97
N LEU A 511 -34.09 -18.89 -3.17
CA LEU A 511 -33.20 -19.89 -2.58
C LEU A 511 -33.26 -19.87 -1.06
N PHE A 512 -33.09 -18.69 -0.45
CA PHE A 512 -33.03 -18.56 0.99
C PHE A 512 -34.40 -18.68 1.64
N ASP A 513 -35.49 -18.20 1.01
CA ASP A 513 -36.84 -18.38 1.55
C ASP A 513 -37.21 -19.87 1.62
N ASN A 514 -36.94 -20.62 0.55
CA ASN A 514 -37.10 -22.08 0.53
C ASN A 514 -36.24 -22.77 1.60
N TYR A 515 -35.01 -22.30 1.83
CA TYR A 515 -34.12 -22.85 2.85
C TYR A 515 -34.66 -22.60 4.27
N LEU A 516 -35.16 -21.40 4.54
CA LEU A 516 -35.72 -20.99 5.82
C LEU A 516 -37.05 -21.69 6.12
N GLU A 517 -37.95 -21.83 5.14
CA GLU A 517 -39.24 -22.53 5.31
C GLU A 517 -39.02 -23.99 5.72
N LYS A 518 -38.08 -24.70 5.07
CA LYS A 518 -37.71 -26.08 5.41
C LYS A 518 -37.16 -26.23 6.83
N ARG A 519 -36.77 -25.13 7.49
CA ARG A 519 -36.14 -25.09 8.82
C ARG A 519 -36.84 -24.13 9.77
N LYS A 520 -38.13 -23.86 9.57
CA LYS A 520 -38.93 -22.96 10.40
C LYS A 520 -38.98 -23.34 11.89
N GLU A 521 -38.75 -24.60 12.22
CA GLU A 521 -38.63 -25.09 13.61
C GLU A 521 -37.35 -24.62 14.33
N ARG A 522 -36.34 -24.13 13.59
CA ARG A 522 -35.06 -23.64 14.11
C ARG A 522 -34.62 -22.36 13.41
N PRO A 523 -35.43 -21.28 13.47
CA PRO A 523 -35.28 -20.13 12.59
C PRO A 523 -33.96 -19.37 12.81
N ALA A 524 -33.51 -19.25 14.07
CA ALA A 524 -32.24 -18.57 14.38
C ALA A 524 -31.02 -19.29 13.77
N SER A 525 -30.95 -20.62 13.88
CA SER A 525 -29.88 -21.43 13.28
C SER A 525 -29.97 -21.41 11.74
N ALA A 526 -31.19 -21.43 11.18
CA ALA A 526 -31.38 -21.33 9.75
C ALA A 526 -30.87 -20.00 9.18
N LEU A 527 -31.19 -18.86 9.84
CA LEU A 527 -30.65 -17.55 9.49
C LEU A 527 -29.13 -17.48 9.64
N GLN A 528 -28.58 -18.08 10.70
CA GLN A 528 -27.14 -18.17 10.89
C GLN A 528 -26.44 -18.88 9.71
N HIS A 529 -27.04 -19.96 9.17
CA HIS A 529 -26.51 -20.64 7.99
C HIS A 529 -26.58 -19.78 6.72
N VAL A 530 -27.65 -19.00 6.55
CA VAL A 530 -27.77 -18.04 5.44
C VAL A 530 -26.64 -17.00 5.52
N LEU A 531 -26.40 -16.42 6.70
CA LEU A 531 -25.29 -15.48 6.92
C LEU A 531 -23.93 -16.13 6.71
N TRP A 532 -23.75 -17.37 7.18
CA TRP A 532 -22.53 -18.15 6.95
C TRP A 532 -22.25 -18.32 5.45
N ALA A 533 -23.27 -18.65 4.65
CA ALA A 533 -23.13 -18.80 3.21
C ALA A 533 -22.73 -17.49 2.51
N MET A 534 -23.30 -16.36 2.94
CA MET A 534 -22.95 -15.04 2.39
C MET A 534 -21.52 -14.62 2.76
N ILE A 535 -21.12 -14.75 4.03
CA ILE A 535 -19.80 -14.35 4.54
C ILE A 535 -18.68 -15.21 3.93
N ASN A 536 -18.92 -16.50 3.72
CA ASN A 536 -17.98 -17.41 3.07
C ASN A 536 -18.01 -17.33 1.53
N GLY A 537 -18.93 -16.53 0.96
CA GLY A 537 -19.03 -16.33 -0.48
C GLY A 537 -17.89 -15.47 -1.03
N ALA A 538 -17.53 -15.70 -2.30
CA ALA A 538 -16.53 -14.91 -3.00
C ALA A 538 -16.88 -13.40 -2.99
N GLU A 539 -18.16 -13.05 -3.11
CA GLU A 539 -18.59 -11.65 -3.10
C GLU A 539 -18.22 -10.91 -1.80
N PHE A 540 -18.19 -11.60 -0.67
CA PHE A 540 -17.75 -11.00 0.60
C PHE A 540 -16.23 -10.86 0.67
N ARG A 541 -15.48 -11.82 0.10
CA ARG A 541 -14.01 -11.90 0.17
C ARG A 541 -13.28 -10.90 -0.74
N PHE A 542 -13.97 -10.36 -1.74
CA PHE A 542 -13.38 -9.49 -2.76
C PHE A 542 -14.03 -8.10 -2.78
N ASN A 543 -13.17 -7.09 -2.95
CA ASN A 543 -13.56 -5.79 -3.45
C ASN A 543 -13.68 -5.88 -4.98
N HIS A 544 -14.89 -5.68 -5.49
CA HIS A 544 -15.28 -5.97 -6.87
C HIS A 544 -15.68 -4.72 -7.64
#